data_AF-A0A352LMM9-F1
#
_entry.id   AF-A0A352LMM9-F1
#
_cell.length_a   1.000
_cell.length_b   1.000
_cell.length_c   1.000
_cell.angle_alpha   90.00
_cell.angle_beta   90.00
_cell.angle_gamma   90.00
#
_symmetry.space_group_name_H-M   'P 1'
#
loop_
_entity.id
_entity.type
_entity.pdbx_description
1 polymer ?
#
loop_
_entity_poly.entity_id
_entity_poly.type
_entity_poly.pdbx_seq_one_letter_code
_entity_poly.pdbx_strand_id
1 'polypeptide(L)'
;MQTVFSRRKLLAAGVGAAALGALPTVALSQLRIEITGVGANQIPVALMPMAGSAASGIDLMQIVAADFGRTGEFRLIQGEAEASAEDWAKPNVAPWAARGASVLATGAIDRKSQDEWEIVYKLFDAAGGTLLDESHFLSTDVQLRMTAHRIADRIYDKLTGLGGLFTSRIAYVNERAQNQFELVIADSDGANARTALRSSEPIISPAWSPDGKQVAYVSFENKKPVVYVHTLATGKRRVVANFRGNNSAPAFSPDGAKLAVALSRDGMTQIFLINADGTGVKRFSRSLAIDTEPCFSVDGKYIYFTSDRGGSPQIYRQMVGSDQAERVTFDSGYAVSPSIDAKGTNLAYVSRDSGRYRVSVMDLQSGEHMLVSRTDFDESPSFSPNGRMIIYATERDKRGVLATASVDGTVHAMLSGPAGDIREPTWGPLITNW
;
A
#
# COMPACT_ATOMS: atom_id res chain seq x y z
N MET A 1 -31.42 33.05 13.84
CA MET A 1 -30.79 33.30 12.53
C MET A 1 -30.07 32.01 12.14
N GLN A 2 -30.66 31.11 11.34
CA GLN A 2 -30.66 31.10 9.87
C GLN A 2 -29.24 31.33 9.31
N THR A 3 -28.61 30.51 8.47
CA THR A 3 -28.97 29.38 7.57
C THR A 3 -27.62 28.80 7.09
N VAL A 4 -27.49 27.58 6.55
CA VAL A 4 -27.47 27.30 5.10
C VAL A 4 -27.34 25.78 4.85
N PHE A 5 -28.38 25.24 4.20
CA PHE A 5 -28.46 24.20 3.16
C PHE A 5 -27.68 22.87 3.19
N SER A 6 -28.44 21.77 3.04
CA SER A 6 -28.37 20.96 1.81
C SER A 6 -29.79 20.52 1.38
N ARG A 7 -30.16 20.90 0.15
CA ARG A 7 -31.39 20.53 -0.57
C ARG A 7 -31.07 19.37 -1.51
N ARG A 8 -31.84 18.27 -1.45
CA ARG A 8 -32.57 17.68 -2.59
C ARG A 8 -33.48 16.53 -2.12
N LYS A 9 -34.78 16.72 -2.41
CA LYS A 9 -35.93 15.81 -2.24
C LYS A 9 -35.79 14.64 -3.24
N LEU A 10 -36.16 13.38 -2.99
CA LEU A 10 -37.46 12.73 -2.68
C LEU A 10 -38.54 12.80 -3.78
N LEU A 11 -38.98 11.58 -4.19
CA LEU A 11 -40.15 11.11 -4.98
C LEU A 11 -40.00 11.09 -6.53
N ALA A 12 -40.44 10.08 -7.29
CA ALA A 12 -41.41 9.00 -7.05
C ALA A 12 -41.18 7.73 -7.91
N ALA A 13 -41.88 6.66 -7.53
CA ALA A 13 -41.83 5.27 -8.01
C ALA A 13 -42.52 5.00 -9.36
N GLY A 14 -42.21 3.84 -9.97
CA GLY A 14 -42.95 3.26 -11.10
C GLY A 14 -42.43 1.89 -11.57
N VAL A 15 -42.94 0.82 -10.93
CA VAL A 15 -43.29 -0.53 -11.43
C VAL A 15 -42.39 -1.27 -12.45
N GLY A 16 -42.02 -2.52 -12.10
CA GLY A 16 -41.65 -3.54 -13.08
C GLY A 16 -40.98 -4.77 -12.46
N ALA A 17 -41.76 -5.64 -11.81
CA ALA A 17 -41.29 -6.93 -11.32
C ALA A 17 -40.98 -7.88 -12.50
N ALA A 18 -39.72 -8.30 -12.63
CA ALA A 18 -39.34 -9.49 -13.38
C ALA A 18 -38.36 -10.29 -12.51
N ALA A 19 -38.87 -11.36 -11.90
CA ALA A 19 -38.08 -12.34 -11.19
C ALA A 19 -37.28 -13.17 -12.22
N LEU A 20 -36.03 -12.80 -12.45
CA LEU A 20 -35.02 -13.69 -13.03
C LEU A 20 -34.18 -14.25 -11.89
N GLY A 21 -34.10 -15.57 -11.83
CA GLY A 21 -33.33 -16.31 -10.84
C GLY A 21 -31.89 -15.83 -10.80
N ALA A 22 -31.53 -15.16 -9.70
CA ALA A 22 -30.16 -14.82 -9.41
C ALA A 22 -29.44 -16.11 -9.01
N LEU A 23 -28.65 -16.66 -9.93
CA LEU A 23 -27.47 -17.43 -9.52
C LEU A 23 -26.66 -16.52 -8.60
N PRO A 24 -26.17 -16.99 -7.43
CA PRO A 24 -25.31 -16.19 -6.60
C PRO A 24 -24.01 -15.97 -7.38
N THR A 25 -23.92 -14.85 -8.10
CA THR A 25 -22.63 -14.29 -8.46
C THR A 25 -21.98 -13.92 -7.14
N VAL A 26 -20.99 -14.70 -6.71
CA VAL A 26 -20.06 -14.24 -5.69
C VAL A 26 -19.43 -12.99 -6.29
N ALA A 27 -19.96 -11.82 -5.94
CA ALA A 27 -19.38 -10.56 -6.33
C ALA A 27 -17.99 -10.54 -5.66
N LEU A 28 -16.96 -10.75 -6.48
CA LEU A 28 -15.58 -10.69 -6.03
C LEU A 28 -15.37 -9.30 -5.44
N SER A 29 -15.24 -9.21 -4.12
CA SER A 29 -14.96 -7.95 -3.42
C SER A 29 -13.51 -7.48 -3.61
N GLN A 30 -12.88 -7.89 -4.71
CA GLN A 30 -11.47 -7.66 -5.02
C GLN A 30 -11.32 -6.36 -5.80
N LEU A 31 -10.22 -5.64 -5.58
CA LEU A 31 -9.89 -4.47 -6.39
C LEU A 31 -9.56 -4.91 -7.82
N ARG A 32 -10.19 -4.27 -8.79
CA ARG A 32 -9.80 -4.35 -10.20
C ARG A 32 -8.65 -3.39 -10.45
N ILE A 33 -7.56 -3.89 -11.04
CA ILE A 33 -6.37 -3.12 -11.35
C ILE A 33 -6.33 -2.80 -12.85
N GLU A 34 -6.24 -1.53 -13.21
CA GLU A 34 -6.04 -1.04 -14.57
C GLU A 34 -4.68 -0.36 -14.65
N ILE A 35 -3.72 -0.95 -15.38
CA ILE A 35 -2.34 -0.47 -15.48
C ILE A 35 -2.15 0.34 -16.76
N THR A 36 -1.43 1.45 -16.68
CA THR A 36 -1.03 2.27 -17.83
C THR A 36 0.45 2.66 -17.72
N GLY A 37 1.12 2.73 -18.87
CA GLY A 37 2.56 3.03 -18.92
C GLY A 37 3.43 1.80 -18.74
N VAL A 38 4.70 1.95 -19.12
CA VAL A 38 5.76 0.93 -18.99
C VAL A 38 7.08 1.66 -18.70
N GLY A 39 7.98 1.01 -17.98
CA GLY A 39 9.33 1.53 -17.77
C GLY A 39 10.12 1.59 -19.08
N ALA A 40 11.01 2.57 -19.20
CA ALA A 40 11.82 2.75 -20.41
C ALA A 40 12.77 1.57 -20.68
N ASN A 41 13.30 0.97 -19.61
CA ASN A 41 14.16 -0.21 -19.66
C ASN A 41 13.42 -1.35 -18.96
N GLN A 42 12.97 -2.33 -19.75
CA GLN A 42 12.27 -3.51 -19.22
C GLN A 42 13.17 -4.73 -19.28
N ILE A 43 13.16 -5.54 -18.21
CA ILE A 43 13.82 -6.84 -18.16
C ILE A 43 12.89 -7.88 -18.80
N PRO A 44 13.27 -8.53 -19.91
CA PRO A 44 12.45 -9.56 -20.52
C PRO A 44 12.45 -10.85 -19.68
N VAL A 45 11.28 -11.21 -19.14
CA VAL A 45 11.12 -12.39 -18.30
C VAL A 45 10.11 -13.35 -18.91
N ALA A 46 10.57 -14.58 -19.15
CA ALA A 46 9.71 -15.68 -19.50
C ALA A 46 9.11 -16.33 -18.25
N LEU A 47 7.79 -16.55 -18.27
CA LEU A 47 7.06 -17.22 -17.20
C LEU A 47 6.32 -18.41 -17.80
N MET A 48 6.74 -19.61 -17.43
CA MET A 48 6.11 -20.86 -17.85
C MET A 48 5.28 -21.42 -16.69
N PRO A 49 3.97 -21.69 -16.87
CA PRO A 49 3.14 -22.27 -15.83
C PRO A 49 3.78 -23.52 -15.22
N MET A 50 3.63 -23.69 -13.91
CA MET A 50 4.28 -24.78 -13.19
C MET A 50 3.67 -26.13 -13.56
N ALA A 51 4.48 -27.18 -13.55
CA ALA A 51 3.97 -28.55 -13.62
C ALA A 51 3.02 -28.80 -12.45
N GLY A 52 1.79 -29.28 -12.73
CA GLY A 52 0.81 -29.63 -11.70
C GLY A 52 -0.09 -28.46 -11.26
N SER A 53 0.03 -27.27 -11.86
CA SER A 53 -0.80 -26.10 -11.53
C SER A 53 -2.31 -26.35 -11.63
N ALA A 54 -2.76 -27.15 -12.60
CA ALA A 54 -4.17 -27.49 -12.75
C ALA A 54 -4.77 -28.17 -11.49
N ALA A 55 -3.96 -28.93 -10.75
CA ALA A 55 -4.42 -29.64 -9.55
C ALA A 55 -4.67 -28.70 -8.36
N SER A 56 -3.97 -27.57 -8.28
CA SER A 56 -4.13 -26.59 -7.20
C SER A 56 -5.27 -25.60 -7.45
N GLY A 57 -5.77 -25.51 -8.68
CA GLY A 57 -6.80 -24.54 -9.09
C GLY A 57 -6.28 -23.10 -9.14
N ILE A 58 -4.97 -22.88 -9.02
CA ILE A 58 -4.33 -21.56 -9.03
C ILE A 58 -3.01 -21.60 -9.81
N ASP A 59 -2.89 -20.71 -10.80
CA ASP A 59 -1.64 -20.53 -11.53
C ASP A 59 -0.76 -19.50 -10.78
N LEU A 60 0.25 -20.01 -10.07
CA LEU A 60 1.21 -19.18 -9.34
C LEU A 60 2.00 -18.27 -10.29
N MET A 61 2.33 -18.73 -11.50
CA MET A 61 3.10 -17.94 -12.46
C MET A 61 2.27 -16.83 -13.10
N GLN A 62 0.95 -17.01 -13.19
CA GLN A 62 0.04 -15.93 -13.56
C GLN A 62 0.03 -14.80 -12.51
N ILE A 63 0.14 -15.14 -11.21
CA ILE A 63 0.24 -14.14 -10.14
C ILE A 63 1.59 -13.42 -10.20
N VAL A 64 2.69 -14.17 -10.39
CA VAL A 64 4.02 -13.59 -10.61
C VAL A 64 4.02 -12.63 -11.82
N ALA A 65 3.34 -13.01 -12.91
CA ALA A 65 3.17 -12.15 -14.08
C ALA A 65 2.40 -10.87 -13.74
N ALA A 66 1.30 -10.98 -12.99
CA ALA A 66 0.51 -9.83 -12.57
C ALA A 66 1.32 -8.91 -11.64
N ASP A 67 2.17 -9.46 -10.78
CA ASP A 67 3.07 -8.73 -9.90
C ASP A 67 4.07 -7.88 -10.69
N PHE A 68 4.77 -8.49 -11.63
CA PHE A 68 5.72 -7.80 -12.51
C PHE A 68 5.04 -6.77 -13.41
N GLY A 69 3.84 -7.05 -13.90
CA GLY A 69 3.07 -6.10 -14.69
C GLY A 69 2.81 -4.79 -13.96
N ARG A 70 2.60 -4.83 -12.63
CA ARG A 70 2.34 -3.64 -11.80
C ARG A 70 3.56 -2.75 -11.58
N THR A 71 4.77 -3.28 -11.73
CA THR A 71 6.00 -2.46 -11.61
C THR A 71 6.35 -1.77 -12.92
N GLY A 72 5.93 -2.36 -14.05
CA GLY A 72 6.30 -1.94 -15.41
C GLY A 72 7.79 -2.10 -15.74
N GLU A 73 8.58 -2.69 -14.86
CA GLU A 73 10.03 -2.96 -15.02
C GLU A 73 10.30 -4.23 -15.84
N PHE A 74 9.26 -4.99 -16.19
CA PHE A 74 9.40 -6.26 -16.90
C PHE A 74 8.60 -6.31 -18.19
N ARG A 75 9.20 -6.93 -19.21
CA ARG A 75 8.52 -7.33 -20.43
C ARG A 75 8.23 -8.82 -20.35
N LEU A 76 6.96 -9.18 -20.21
CA LEU A 76 6.55 -10.55 -19.93
C LEU A 76 6.41 -11.38 -21.21
N ILE A 77 6.96 -12.59 -21.18
CA ILE A 77 6.80 -13.60 -22.22
C ILE A 77 6.11 -14.79 -21.55
N GLN A 78 4.82 -14.98 -21.80
CA GLN A 78 4.04 -16.02 -21.14
C GLN A 78 4.08 -17.35 -21.92
N GLY A 79 4.09 -18.45 -21.17
CA GLY A 79 3.81 -19.79 -21.67
C GLY A 79 2.33 -20.09 -21.67
N GLU A 80 1.86 -20.83 -22.67
CA GLU A 80 0.46 -21.21 -22.80
C GLU A 80 0.15 -22.57 -22.16
N ALA A 81 1.17 -23.39 -21.94
CA ALA A 81 1.04 -24.74 -21.40
C ALA A 81 1.90 -24.91 -20.15
N GLU A 82 1.43 -25.77 -19.24
CA GLU A 82 2.23 -26.22 -18.10
C GLU A 82 3.53 -26.84 -18.55
N ALA A 83 4.57 -26.61 -17.75
CA ALA A 83 5.80 -27.36 -17.87
C ALA A 83 5.50 -28.86 -17.70
N SER A 84 6.08 -29.71 -18.54
CA SER A 84 6.06 -31.15 -18.27
C SER A 84 6.92 -31.46 -17.03
N ALA A 85 6.72 -32.64 -16.44
CA ALA A 85 7.51 -33.11 -15.31
C ALA A 85 9.03 -33.16 -15.60
N GLU A 86 9.40 -33.35 -16.87
CA GLU A 86 10.80 -33.37 -17.33
C GLU A 86 11.30 -31.95 -17.65
N ASP A 87 10.44 -31.09 -18.21
CA ASP A 87 10.80 -29.75 -18.67
C ASP A 87 11.02 -28.77 -17.52
N TRP A 88 10.24 -28.82 -16.43
CA TRP A 88 10.40 -27.80 -15.36
C TRP A 88 11.76 -27.91 -14.66
N ALA A 89 12.31 -29.13 -14.57
CA ALA A 89 13.56 -29.40 -13.86
C ALA A 89 14.80 -28.94 -14.66
N LYS A 90 14.76 -29.07 -15.99
CA LYS A 90 15.80 -28.67 -16.96
C LYS A 90 15.15 -28.24 -18.29
N PRO A 91 14.59 -27.03 -18.37
CA PRO A 91 13.80 -26.61 -19.53
C PRO A 91 14.66 -26.35 -20.76
N ASN A 92 14.10 -26.61 -21.94
CA ASN A 92 14.65 -26.07 -23.18
C ASN A 92 14.43 -24.55 -23.24
N VAL A 93 15.48 -23.78 -22.96
CA VAL A 93 15.41 -22.30 -22.92
C VAL A 93 15.46 -21.64 -24.30
N ALA A 94 15.90 -22.35 -25.35
CA ALA A 94 16.13 -21.75 -26.67
C ALA A 94 14.88 -21.09 -27.29
N PRO A 95 13.66 -21.67 -27.21
CA PRO A 95 12.44 -21.01 -27.70
C PRO A 95 12.09 -19.72 -26.94
N TRP A 96 12.51 -19.59 -25.68
CA TRP A 96 12.27 -18.40 -24.87
C TRP A 96 13.28 -17.30 -25.21
N ALA A 97 14.55 -17.66 -25.36
CA ALA A 97 15.60 -16.77 -25.84
C ALA A 97 15.29 -16.23 -27.25
N ALA A 98 14.77 -17.06 -28.14
CA ALA A 98 14.35 -16.66 -29.48
C ALA A 98 13.22 -15.61 -29.47
N ARG A 99 12.37 -15.60 -28.41
CA ARG A 99 11.36 -14.57 -28.15
C ARG A 99 11.91 -13.36 -27.38
N GLY A 100 13.22 -13.35 -27.12
CA GLY A 100 13.94 -12.27 -26.45
C GLY A 100 13.81 -12.29 -24.93
N ALA A 101 13.56 -13.44 -24.31
CA ALA A 101 13.66 -13.60 -22.86
C ALA A 101 15.13 -13.50 -22.41
N SER A 102 15.38 -12.81 -21.30
CA SER A 102 16.69 -12.84 -20.62
C SER A 102 16.75 -13.97 -19.60
N VAL A 103 15.61 -14.29 -18.98
CA VAL A 103 15.47 -15.39 -18.01
C VAL A 103 14.16 -16.12 -18.20
N LEU A 104 14.11 -17.37 -17.75
CA LEU A 104 12.91 -18.21 -17.68
C LEU A 104 12.66 -18.64 -16.24
N ALA A 105 11.48 -18.30 -15.70
CA ALA A 105 10.99 -18.86 -14.45
C ALA A 105 9.94 -19.95 -14.70
N THR A 106 10.06 -21.05 -13.97
CA THR A 106 9.13 -22.19 -14.00
C THR A 106 9.23 -22.96 -12.68
N GLY A 107 8.54 -24.09 -12.56
CA GLY A 107 8.55 -24.90 -11.36
C GLY A 107 7.59 -26.08 -11.40
N ALA A 108 7.41 -26.71 -10.26
CA ALA A 108 6.41 -27.73 -10.01
C ALA A 108 5.65 -27.43 -8.71
N ILE A 109 4.39 -27.84 -8.68
CA ILE A 109 3.52 -27.81 -7.50
C ILE A 109 2.87 -29.19 -7.32
N ASP A 110 3.19 -29.84 -6.20
CA ASP A 110 2.76 -31.19 -5.90
C ASP A 110 1.97 -31.23 -4.58
N ARG A 111 0.80 -31.87 -4.61
CA ARG A 111 0.00 -32.07 -3.39
C ARG A 111 0.63 -33.17 -2.53
N LYS A 112 0.99 -32.85 -1.28
CA LYS A 112 1.57 -33.80 -0.32
C LYS A 112 0.54 -34.41 0.61
N SER A 113 -0.48 -33.63 0.98
CA SER A 113 -1.60 -34.11 1.78
C SER A 113 -2.89 -33.33 1.46
N GLN A 114 -3.96 -33.52 2.23
CA GLN A 114 -5.22 -32.83 1.99
C GLN A 114 -5.05 -31.30 2.01
N ASP A 115 -4.22 -30.74 2.90
CA ASP A 115 -4.09 -29.29 3.05
C ASP A 115 -2.63 -28.80 2.84
N GLU A 116 -1.78 -29.60 2.18
CA GLU A 116 -0.36 -29.27 2.03
C GLU A 116 0.14 -29.50 0.60
N TRP A 117 0.86 -28.50 0.09
CA TRP A 117 1.52 -28.44 -1.20
C TRP A 117 3.02 -28.24 -1.02
N GLU A 118 3.80 -28.94 -1.83
CA GLU A 118 5.20 -28.61 -2.07
C GLU A 118 5.30 -27.84 -3.38
N ILE A 119 5.98 -26.69 -3.35
CA ILE A 119 6.22 -25.85 -4.51
C ILE A 119 7.72 -25.71 -4.68
N VAL A 120 8.22 -26.08 -5.85
CA VAL A 120 9.61 -25.84 -6.25
C VAL A 120 9.60 -24.85 -7.39
N TYR A 121 10.23 -23.69 -7.22
CA TYR A 121 10.46 -22.73 -8.29
C TYR A 121 11.93 -22.74 -8.69
N LYS A 122 12.19 -22.51 -9.98
CA LYS A 122 13.51 -22.33 -10.56
C LYS A 122 13.54 -21.15 -11.53
N LEU A 123 14.67 -20.46 -11.57
CA LEU A 123 14.97 -19.40 -12.53
C LEU A 123 16.22 -19.76 -13.31
N PHE A 124 16.11 -19.71 -14.63
CA PHE A 124 17.17 -20.04 -15.55
C PHE A 124 17.57 -18.82 -16.37
N ASP A 125 18.86 -18.70 -16.65
CA ASP A 125 19.36 -17.83 -17.71
C ASP A 125 18.85 -18.35 -19.06
N ALA A 126 18.25 -17.47 -19.87
CA ALA A 126 17.65 -17.89 -21.13
C ALA A 126 18.70 -18.17 -22.22
N ALA A 127 19.92 -17.61 -22.11
CA ALA A 127 20.95 -17.78 -23.14
C ALA A 127 21.61 -19.16 -23.06
N GLY A 128 21.96 -19.63 -21.85
CA GLY A 128 22.68 -20.89 -21.64
C GLY A 128 21.92 -21.96 -20.86
N GLY A 129 20.77 -21.63 -20.24
CA GLY A 129 20.02 -22.56 -19.40
C GLY A 129 20.64 -22.77 -18.01
N THR A 130 21.56 -21.89 -17.60
CA THR A 130 22.18 -21.94 -16.27
C THR A 130 21.13 -21.66 -15.19
N LEU A 131 21.07 -22.50 -14.15
CA LEU A 131 20.23 -22.24 -12.99
C LEU A 131 20.78 -21.04 -12.20
N LEU A 132 19.99 -19.97 -12.14
CA LEU A 132 20.33 -18.73 -11.43
C LEU A 132 19.84 -18.74 -9.99
N ASP A 133 18.70 -19.39 -9.76
CA ASP A 133 18.03 -19.43 -8.47
C ASP A 133 17.03 -20.59 -8.37
N GLU A 134 16.83 -21.10 -7.15
CA GLU A 134 15.89 -22.17 -6.81
C GLU A 134 15.35 -21.96 -5.39
N SER A 135 14.09 -22.31 -5.14
CA SER A 135 13.52 -22.36 -3.80
C SER A 135 12.40 -23.38 -3.67
N HIS A 136 12.25 -23.87 -2.44
CA HIS A 136 11.28 -24.87 -2.04
C HIS A 136 10.35 -24.25 -0.99
N PHE A 137 9.05 -24.45 -1.16
CA PHE A 137 8.03 -23.95 -0.25
C PHE A 137 7.08 -25.08 0.13
N LEU A 138 6.75 -25.16 1.42
CA LEU A 138 5.57 -25.87 1.88
C LEU A 138 4.46 -24.84 2.09
N SER A 139 3.27 -25.13 1.59
CA SER A 139 2.15 -24.18 1.65
C SER A 139 0.83 -24.91 1.79
N THR A 140 -0.09 -24.31 2.55
CA THR A 140 -1.50 -24.68 2.55
C THR A 140 -2.24 -24.02 1.38
N ASP A 141 -3.46 -24.47 1.08
CA ASP A 141 -4.33 -23.86 0.06
C ASP A 141 -4.43 -22.34 0.22
N VAL A 142 -4.60 -21.86 1.46
CA VAL A 142 -4.75 -20.44 1.77
C VAL A 142 -3.45 -19.64 1.63
N GLN A 143 -2.29 -20.31 1.57
CA GLN A 143 -0.97 -19.69 1.44
C GLN A 143 -0.46 -19.65 -0.02
N LEU A 144 -1.04 -20.44 -0.94
CA LEU A 144 -0.55 -20.57 -2.32
C LEU A 144 -0.36 -19.22 -3.02
N ARG A 145 -1.31 -18.31 -2.88
CA ARG A 145 -1.21 -16.96 -3.45
C ARG A 145 -0.04 -16.17 -2.86
N MET A 146 0.14 -16.22 -1.55
CA MET A 146 1.26 -15.55 -0.90
C MET A 146 2.60 -16.18 -1.32
N THR A 147 2.63 -17.50 -1.54
CA THR A 147 3.80 -18.19 -2.10
C THR A 147 4.13 -17.70 -3.51
N ALA A 148 3.14 -17.40 -4.35
CA ALA A 148 3.38 -16.75 -5.63
C ALA A 148 4.04 -15.37 -5.47
N HIS A 149 3.55 -14.53 -4.55
CA HIS A 149 4.17 -13.24 -4.24
C HIS A 149 5.61 -13.39 -3.73
N ARG A 150 5.90 -14.43 -2.95
CA ARG A 150 7.27 -14.75 -2.47
C ARG A 150 8.20 -15.12 -3.63
N ILE A 151 7.70 -15.91 -4.59
CA ILE A 151 8.45 -16.23 -5.81
C ILE A 151 8.70 -14.96 -6.62
N ALA A 152 7.69 -14.10 -6.78
CA ALA A 152 7.82 -12.82 -7.46
C ALA A 152 8.87 -11.93 -6.80
N ASP A 153 8.85 -11.78 -5.46
CA ASP A 153 9.82 -10.98 -4.72
C ASP A 153 11.25 -11.52 -4.89
N ARG A 154 11.41 -12.84 -4.90
CA ARG A 154 12.72 -13.49 -5.06
C ARG A 154 13.30 -13.26 -6.45
N ILE A 155 12.49 -13.45 -7.50
CA ILE A 155 12.90 -13.17 -8.88
C ILE A 155 13.19 -11.67 -9.03
N TYR A 156 12.30 -10.81 -8.52
CA TYR A 156 12.44 -9.36 -8.58
C TYR A 156 13.76 -8.90 -7.99
N ASP A 157 14.06 -9.33 -6.76
CA ASP A 157 15.31 -8.97 -6.09
C ASP A 157 16.53 -9.56 -6.80
N LYS A 158 16.45 -10.81 -7.28
CA LYS A 158 17.54 -11.44 -8.04
C LYS A 158 17.91 -10.66 -9.30
N LEU A 159 16.93 -10.08 -10.00
CA LEU A 159 17.11 -9.39 -11.27
C LEU A 159 17.40 -7.89 -11.11
N THR A 160 16.94 -7.26 -10.03
CA THR A 160 17.02 -5.80 -9.85
C THR A 160 17.93 -5.37 -8.70
N GLY A 161 18.10 -6.21 -7.67
CA GLY A 161 18.78 -5.87 -6.41
C GLY A 161 18.03 -4.83 -5.56
N LEU A 162 16.74 -4.61 -5.83
CA LEU A 162 15.96 -3.55 -5.18
C LEU A 162 15.13 -4.04 -3.99
N GLY A 163 15.10 -5.33 -3.69
CA GLY A 163 14.24 -5.93 -2.68
C GLY A 163 12.77 -6.06 -3.10
N GLY A 164 12.04 -6.93 -2.41
CA GLY A 164 10.64 -7.24 -2.71
C GLY A 164 9.63 -6.14 -2.33
N LEU A 165 8.42 -6.25 -2.88
CA LEU A 165 7.25 -5.47 -2.50
C LEU A 165 5.94 -6.26 -2.52
N PHE A 166 5.90 -7.44 -3.14
CA PHE A 166 4.66 -8.16 -3.41
C PHE A 166 4.12 -8.87 -2.17
N THR A 167 5.00 -9.39 -1.31
CA THR A 167 4.67 -9.99 -0.01
C THR A 167 4.36 -8.96 1.08
N SER A 168 3.63 -7.93 0.70
CA SER A 168 3.17 -6.87 1.59
C SER A 168 1.65 -6.74 1.53
N ARG A 169 1.11 -5.88 2.40
CA ARG A 169 -0.31 -5.58 2.49
C ARG A 169 -0.55 -4.09 2.41
N ILE A 170 -1.75 -3.70 2.04
CA ILE A 170 -2.26 -2.34 2.14
C ILE A 170 -3.35 -2.29 3.19
N ALA A 171 -3.48 -1.14 3.86
CA ALA A 171 -4.65 -0.80 4.63
C ALA A 171 -5.29 0.44 4.01
N TYR A 172 -6.61 0.51 4.04
CA TYR A 172 -7.38 1.67 3.55
C TYR A 172 -8.71 1.77 4.27
N VAL A 173 -9.32 2.95 4.21
CA VAL A 173 -10.68 3.18 4.71
C VAL A 173 -11.66 3.09 3.54
N ASN A 174 -12.79 2.42 3.76
CA ASN A 174 -13.88 2.37 2.78
C ASN A 174 -15.19 2.85 3.41
N GLU A 175 -15.77 3.92 2.90
CA GLU A 175 -17.12 4.37 3.23
C GLU A 175 -18.12 3.73 2.26
N ARG A 176 -18.66 2.56 2.63
CA ARG A 176 -19.54 1.76 1.76
C ARG A 176 -20.86 2.46 1.43
N ALA A 177 -21.36 3.19 2.41
CA ALA A 177 -22.57 3.99 2.38
C ALA A 177 -22.45 5.06 3.47
N GLN A 178 -23.40 6.00 3.48
CA GLN A 178 -23.48 7.01 4.52
C GLN A 178 -23.43 6.35 5.92
N ASN A 179 -22.49 6.79 6.75
CA ASN A 179 -22.27 6.27 8.11
C ASN A 179 -21.93 4.76 8.15
N GLN A 180 -21.27 4.22 7.13
CA GLN A 180 -20.77 2.84 7.11
C GLN A 180 -19.29 2.83 6.70
N PHE A 181 -18.42 2.98 7.70
CA PHE A 181 -16.97 3.03 7.52
C PHE A 181 -16.33 1.70 7.86
N GLU A 182 -15.34 1.31 7.05
CA GLU A 182 -14.56 0.11 7.26
C GLU A 182 -13.07 0.40 7.19
N LEU A 183 -12.30 -0.14 8.13
CA LEU A 183 -10.86 -0.32 7.95
C LEU A 183 -10.65 -1.67 7.26
N VAL A 184 -10.06 -1.65 6.08
CA VAL A 184 -9.84 -2.85 5.27
C VAL A 184 -8.35 -3.12 5.15
N ILE A 185 -7.96 -4.39 5.26
CA ILE A 185 -6.61 -4.90 5.01
C ILE A 185 -6.68 -5.81 3.80
N ALA A 186 -5.83 -5.60 2.81
CA ALA A 186 -5.72 -6.43 1.62
C ALA A 186 -4.25 -6.74 1.32
N ASP A 187 -3.99 -7.77 0.52
CA ASP A 187 -2.66 -7.97 -0.06
C ASP A 187 -2.29 -6.76 -0.95
N SER A 188 -1.01 -6.61 -1.29
CA SER A 188 -0.50 -5.45 -2.04
C SER A 188 -1.19 -5.20 -3.39
N ASP A 189 -1.85 -6.22 -3.94
CA ASP A 189 -2.64 -6.17 -5.17
C ASP A 189 -4.16 -6.15 -4.96
N GLY A 190 -4.61 -5.85 -3.73
CA GLY A 190 -6.02 -5.72 -3.40
C GLY A 190 -6.79 -7.04 -3.28
N ALA A 191 -6.13 -8.19 -3.45
CA ALA A 191 -6.73 -9.48 -3.13
C ALA A 191 -6.80 -9.73 -1.62
N ASN A 192 -7.52 -10.80 -1.24
CA ASN A 192 -7.66 -11.21 0.15
C ASN A 192 -8.11 -10.09 1.10
N ALA A 193 -8.92 -9.15 0.59
CA ALA A 193 -9.42 -8.02 1.36
C ALA A 193 -10.28 -8.49 2.55
N ARG A 194 -9.94 -8.01 3.75
CA ARG A 194 -10.62 -8.32 5.01
C ARG A 194 -10.93 -7.03 5.76
N THR A 195 -12.17 -6.89 6.20
CA THR A 195 -12.57 -5.80 7.09
C THR A 195 -12.01 -6.06 8.49
N ALA A 196 -11.06 -5.24 8.94
CA ALA A 196 -10.52 -5.28 10.29
C ALA A 196 -11.46 -4.59 11.29
N LEU A 197 -12.11 -3.48 10.90
CA LEU A 197 -13.04 -2.75 11.76
C LEU A 197 -14.23 -2.26 10.95
N ARG A 198 -15.43 -2.31 11.54
CA ARG A 198 -16.63 -1.61 11.06
C ARG A 198 -17.01 -0.54 12.06
N SER A 199 -17.44 0.61 11.57
CA SER A 199 -17.86 1.74 12.39
C SER A 199 -19.00 2.49 11.72
N SER A 200 -19.94 3.01 12.54
CA SER A 200 -20.95 3.95 12.08
C SER A 200 -20.43 5.39 11.99
N GLU A 201 -19.19 5.61 12.43
CA GLU A 201 -18.50 6.90 12.47
C GLU A 201 -17.17 6.80 11.73
N PRO A 202 -16.59 7.92 11.27
CA PRO A 202 -15.35 7.91 10.50
C PRO A 202 -14.21 7.15 11.18
N ILE A 203 -13.42 6.47 10.35
CA ILE A 203 -12.11 5.92 10.68
C ILE A 203 -11.14 6.68 9.78
N ILE A 204 -10.06 7.22 10.35
CA ILE A 204 -9.07 7.97 9.56
C ILE A 204 -7.63 7.65 9.97
N SER A 205 -6.71 8.01 9.09
CA SER A 205 -5.25 8.00 9.23
C SER A 205 -4.71 6.63 9.68
N PRO A 206 -4.97 5.53 8.94
CA PRO A 206 -4.35 4.25 9.25
C PRO A 206 -2.84 4.30 9.07
N ALA A 207 -2.08 3.67 9.97
CA ALA A 207 -0.62 3.57 9.91
C ALA A 207 -0.15 2.20 10.41
N TRP A 208 0.68 1.53 9.61
CA TRP A 208 1.24 0.22 9.96
C TRP A 208 2.33 0.30 11.02
N SER A 209 2.37 -0.70 11.91
CA SER A 209 3.57 -0.96 12.69
C SER A 209 4.70 -1.49 11.80
N PRO A 210 5.98 -1.26 12.14
CA PRO A 210 7.11 -1.69 11.31
C PRO A 210 7.20 -3.20 11.10
N ASP A 211 6.61 -3.99 11.99
CA ASP A 211 6.54 -5.45 11.90
C ASP A 211 5.28 -5.98 11.16
N GLY A 212 4.40 -5.09 10.71
CA GLY A 212 3.18 -5.45 9.98
C GLY A 212 2.10 -6.15 10.81
N LYS A 213 2.25 -6.24 12.13
CA LYS A 213 1.28 -6.96 12.99
C LYS A 213 0.14 -6.08 13.50
N GLN A 214 0.34 -4.76 13.47
CA GLN A 214 -0.59 -3.80 14.04
C GLN A 214 -0.87 -2.67 13.06
N VAL A 215 -2.06 -2.08 13.18
CA VAL A 215 -2.43 -0.84 12.51
C VAL A 215 -2.92 0.14 13.56
N ALA A 216 -2.34 1.33 13.59
CA ALA A 216 -2.85 2.47 14.34
C ALA A 216 -3.82 3.26 13.46
N TYR A 217 -4.85 3.84 14.06
CA TYR A 217 -5.82 4.70 13.36
C TYR A 217 -6.58 5.57 14.35
N VAL A 218 -7.29 6.56 13.83
CA VAL A 218 -8.26 7.35 14.58
C VAL A 218 -9.65 6.78 14.34
N SER A 219 -10.41 6.56 15.42
CA SER A 219 -11.83 6.20 15.33
C SER A 219 -12.69 7.25 16.02
N PHE A 220 -13.80 7.59 15.38
CA PHE A 220 -14.82 8.50 15.88
C PHE A 220 -16.02 7.76 16.51
N GLU A 221 -15.93 6.43 16.72
CA GLU A 221 -17.04 5.61 17.25
C GLU A 221 -17.63 6.15 18.57
N ASN A 222 -16.82 6.86 19.37
CA ASN A 222 -17.21 7.51 20.61
C ASN A 222 -17.62 8.98 20.44
N LYS A 223 -17.96 9.42 19.22
CA LYS A 223 -18.30 10.79 18.81
C LYS A 223 -17.20 11.84 19.10
N LYS A 224 -15.97 11.37 19.25
CA LYS A 224 -14.75 12.16 19.41
C LYS A 224 -13.57 11.38 18.81
N PRO A 225 -12.51 12.07 18.35
CA PRO A 225 -11.34 11.39 17.80
C PRO A 225 -10.56 10.66 18.90
N VAL A 226 -10.38 9.36 18.75
CA VAL A 226 -9.56 8.51 19.64
C VAL A 226 -8.57 7.71 18.80
N VAL A 227 -7.29 7.77 19.17
CA VAL A 227 -6.24 6.97 18.52
C VAL A 227 -6.22 5.58 19.14
N TYR A 228 -6.37 4.56 18.29
CA TYR A 228 -6.25 3.15 18.65
C TYR A 228 -5.03 2.52 17.99
N VAL A 229 -4.49 1.49 18.63
CA VAL A 229 -3.63 0.48 18.01
C VAL A 229 -4.38 -0.84 18.01
N HIS A 230 -4.40 -1.50 16.85
CA HIS A 230 -5.16 -2.72 16.61
C HIS A 230 -4.24 -3.85 16.16
N THR A 231 -4.20 -4.92 16.95
CA THR A 231 -3.48 -6.16 16.63
C THR A 231 -4.30 -7.00 15.66
N LEU A 232 -3.82 -7.16 14.42
CA LEU A 232 -4.60 -7.76 13.33
C LEU A 232 -4.92 -9.24 13.56
N ALA A 233 -3.99 -10.00 14.13
CA ALA A 233 -4.15 -11.44 14.33
C ALA A 233 -5.23 -11.79 15.36
N THR A 234 -5.45 -10.93 16.36
CA THR A 234 -6.36 -11.21 17.49
C THR A 234 -7.61 -10.33 17.49
N GLY A 235 -7.63 -9.27 16.68
CA GLY A 235 -8.68 -8.24 16.73
C GLY A 235 -8.59 -7.33 17.97
N LYS A 236 -7.57 -7.49 18.82
CA LYS A 236 -7.44 -6.71 20.06
C LYS A 236 -7.13 -5.25 19.74
N ARG A 237 -7.93 -4.35 20.31
CA ARG A 237 -7.77 -2.89 20.19
C ARG A 237 -7.33 -2.30 21.52
N ARG A 238 -6.44 -1.31 21.47
CA ARG A 238 -5.99 -0.55 22.64
C ARG A 238 -6.04 0.94 22.35
N VAL A 239 -6.57 1.71 23.28
CA VAL A 239 -6.55 3.18 23.23
C VAL A 239 -5.13 3.66 23.50
N VAL A 240 -4.63 4.55 22.64
CA VAL A 240 -3.30 5.15 22.74
C VAL A 240 -3.42 6.62 23.12
N ALA A 241 -4.29 7.37 22.44
CA ALA A 241 -4.55 8.78 22.76
C ALA A 241 -6.05 9.07 22.81
N ASN A 242 -6.49 9.67 23.92
CA ASN A 242 -7.88 10.04 24.18
C ASN A 242 -7.94 11.30 25.04
N PHE A 243 -7.23 12.33 24.60
CA PHE A 243 -7.17 13.61 25.30
C PHE A 243 -8.30 14.54 24.82
N ARG A 244 -8.54 15.62 25.58
CA ARG A 244 -9.47 16.66 25.15
C ARG A 244 -8.96 17.32 23.86
N GLY A 245 -9.87 17.56 22.92
CA GLY A 245 -9.56 18.17 21.63
C GLY A 245 -9.28 17.14 20.55
N ASN A 246 -8.40 17.49 19.61
CA ASN A 246 -8.00 16.63 18.51
C ASN A 246 -7.01 15.55 18.98
N ASN A 247 -7.18 14.32 18.46
CA ASN A 247 -6.23 13.20 18.60
C ASN A 247 -6.13 12.51 17.23
N SER A 248 -5.11 12.80 16.45
CA SER A 248 -5.06 12.35 15.06
C SER A 248 -3.67 11.94 14.57
N ALA A 249 -3.62 11.48 13.32
CA ALA A 249 -2.40 11.21 12.55
C ALA A 249 -1.34 10.40 13.30
N PRO A 250 -1.64 9.15 13.71
CA PRO A 250 -0.64 8.27 14.31
C PRO A 250 0.43 7.86 13.29
N ALA A 251 1.69 7.83 13.72
CA ALA A 251 2.78 7.22 12.98
C ALA A 251 3.70 6.44 13.94
N PHE A 252 4.00 5.19 13.63
CA PHE A 252 4.90 4.39 14.44
C PHE A 252 6.36 4.86 14.27
N SER A 253 7.13 4.81 15.36
CA SER A 253 8.59 4.86 15.26
C SER A 253 9.13 3.61 14.57
N PRO A 254 10.31 3.66 13.92
CA PRO A 254 10.87 2.50 13.20
C PRO A 254 11.13 1.27 14.06
N ASP A 255 11.35 1.46 15.37
CA ASP A 255 11.49 0.39 16.35
C ASP A 255 10.14 -0.15 16.89
N GLY A 256 9.03 0.47 16.51
CA GLY A 256 7.67 0.14 16.95
C GLY A 256 7.36 0.48 18.41
N ALA A 257 8.31 1.05 19.16
CA ALA A 257 8.17 1.29 20.60
C ALA A 257 7.31 2.52 20.93
N LYS A 258 7.18 3.47 19.99
CA LYS A 258 6.46 4.73 20.16
C LYS A 258 5.57 5.02 18.96
N LEU A 259 4.62 5.93 19.17
CA LEU A 259 3.92 6.64 18.13
C LEU A 259 4.21 8.14 18.23
N ALA A 260 4.33 8.80 17.09
CA ALA A 260 4.06 10.22 16.96
C ALA A 260 2.56 10.41 16.71
N VAL A 261 1.94 11.37 17.39
CA VAL A 261 0.50 11.69 17.27
C VAL A 261 0.29 13.20 17.29
N ALA A 262 -0.68 13.70 16.53
CA ALA A 262 -1.07 15.10 16.54
C ALA A 262 -2.15 15.34 17.60
N LEU A 263 -1.84 16.12 18.64
CA LEU A 263 -2.76 16.41 19.75
C LEU A 263 -2.96 17.92 19.92
N SER A 264 -4.20 18.35 20.17
CA SER A 264 -4.53 19.73 20.56
C SER A 264 -4.75 19.89 22.07
N ARG A 265 -4.22 18.97 22.87
CA ARG A 265 -4.44 18.90 24.33
C ARG A 265 -3.97 20.17 25.04
N ASP A 266 -2.88 20.76 24.56
CA ASP A 266 -2.17 21.87 25.20
C ASP A 266 -2.37 23.20 24.42
N GLY A 267 -3.43 23.31 23.62
CA GLY A 267 -3.73 24.48 22.78
C GLY A 267 -3.81 24.13 21.30
N MET A 268 -2.96 24.77 20.47
CA MET A 268 -2.84 24.41 19.04
C MET A 268 -2.45 22.94 18.87
N THR A 269 -2.80 22.35 17.73
CA THR A 269 -2.39 20.98 17.38
C THR A 269 -0.87 20.92 17.22
N GLN A 270 -0.26 20.00 17.94
CA GLN A 270 1.19 19.80 17.98
C GLN A 270 1.50 18.31 17.95
N ILE A 271 2.74 17.95 17.61
CA ILE A 271 3.18 16.57 17.62
C ILE A 271 3.61 16.15 19.03
N PHE A 272 3.16 14.98 19.45
CA PHE A 272 3.54 14.33 20.70
C PHE A 272 4.09 12.94 20.40
N LEU A 273 5.08 12.53 21.19
CA LEU A 273 5.55 11.15 21.26
C LEU A 273 4.85 10.44 22.41
N ILE A 274 4.34 9.25 22.15
CA ILE A 274 3.68 8.40 23.13
C ILE A 274 4.22 6.98 22.99
N ASN A 275 4.38 6.25 24.10
CA ASN A 275 4.74 4.84 24.01
C ASN A 275 3.64 4.09 23.28
N ALA A 276 4.02 3.02 22.59
CA ALA A 276 3.08 2.22 21.83
C ALA A 276 1.91 1.81 22.72
N ASP A 277 2.16 1.43 23.97
CA ASP A 277 1.19 1.04 25.02
C ASP A 277 0.22 2.15 25.51
N GLY A 278 0.43 3.42 25.11
CA GLY A 278 -0.38 4.58 25.50
C GLY A 278 0.17 5.38 26.69
N THR A 279 1.30 4.96 27.26
CA THR A 279 1.97 5.66 28.36
C THR A 279 3.01 6.68 27.86
N GLY A 280 3.61 7.45 28.77
CA GLY A 280 4.82 8.22 28.46
C GLY A 280 4.63 9.37 27.46
N VAL A 281 3.44 9.99 27.44
CA VAL A 281 3.12 11.10 26.52
C VAL A 281 4.07 12.28 26.75
N LYS A 282 4.81 12.67 25.71
CA LYS A 282 5.76 13.79 25.73
C LYS A 282 5.55 14.68 24.52
N ARG A 283 5.47 15.99 24.72
CA ARG A 283 5.40 16.96 23.61
C ARG A 283 6.70 16.96 22.82
N PHE A 284 6.59 16.91 21.50
CA PHE A 284 7.71 16.90 20.56
C PHE A 284 7.86 18.25 19.86
N SER A 285 6.81 18.74 19.20
CA SER A 285 6.86 20.04 18.51
C SER A 285 6.38 21.18 19.40
N ARG A 286 6.98 22.36 19.22
CA ARG A 286 6.66 23.60 19.93
C ARG A 286 6.62 24.76 18.94
N SER A 287 5.44 25.07 18.45
CA SER A 287 5.18 26.20 17.57
C SER A 287 3.90 26.93 17.97
N LEU A 288 3.70 28.13 17.42
CA LEU A 288 2.43 28.87 17.50
C LEU A 288 1.50 28.53 16.31
N ALA A 289 1.78 27.42 15.63
CA ALA A 289 1.18 26.98 14.39
C ALA A 289 0.51 25.61 14.59
N ILE A 290 -0.16 25.08 13.57
CA ILE A 290 -0.62 23.70 13.54
C ILE A 290 0.54 22.83 13.04
N ASP A 291 0.97 21.87 13.85
CA ASP A 291 1.89 20.80 13.43
C ASP A 291 1.14 19.46 13.45
N THR A 292 1.06 18.77 12.31
CA THR A 292 0.26 17.55 12.12
C THR A 292 0.92 16.58 11.12
N GLU A 293 0.31 15.41 10.90
CA GLU A 293 0.78 14.40 9.92
C GLU A 293 2.25 13.99 10.10
N PRO A 294 2.66 13.53 11.29
CA PRO A 294 4.03 13.12 11.53
C PRO A 294 4.38 11.86 10.73
N CYS A 295 5.63 11.77 10.28
CA CYS A 295 6.25 10.61 9.65
C CYS A 295 7.70 10.50 10.15
N PHE A 296 8.11 9.34 10.67
CA PHE A 296 9.49 9.15 11.12
C PHE A 296 10.43 8.97 9.93
N SER A 297 11.69 9.43 10.07
CA SER A 297 12.78 8.93 9.24
C SER A 297 13.03 7.45 9.53
N VAL A 298 13.55 6.71 8.55
CA VAL A 298 13.87 5.27 8.68
C VAL A 298 14.80 4.99 9.86
N ASP A 299 15.75 5.88 10.13
CA ASP A 299 16.69 5.76 11.25
C ASP A 299 16.13 6.28 12.60
N GLY A 300 14.91 6.79 12.61
CA GLY A 300 14.22 7.31 13.79
C GLY A 300 14.78 8.62 14.35
N LYS A 301 15.78 9.23 13.70
CA LYS A 301 16.42 10.46 14.19
C LYS A 301 15.62 11.72 13.90
N TYR A 302 14.75 11.69 12.90
CA TYR A 302 13.93 12.83 12.49
C TYR A 302 12.45 12.45 12.45
N ILE A 303 11.60 13.45 12.66
CA ILE A 303 10.18 13.40 12.35
C ILE A 303 9.90 14.48 11.33
N TYR A 304 9.41 14.07 10.16
CA TYR A 304 8.82 14.93 9.15
C TYR A 304 7.35 15.18 9.54
N PHE A 305 6.84 16.38 9.30
CA PHE A 305 5.46 16.72 9.63
C PHE A 305 5.00 17.94 8.85
N THR A 306 3.69 18.07 8.67
CA THR A 306 3.07 19.23 8.06
C THR A 306 2.95 20.37 9.07
N SER A 307 3.33 21.58 8.68
CA SER A 307 3.15 22.80 9.49
C SER A 307 2.71 24.00 8.66
N ASP A 308 1.81 24.80 9.19
CA ASP A 308 1.36 26.08 8.61
C ASP A 308 2.13 27.30 9.16
N ARG A 309 3.24 27.10 9.90
CA ARG A 309 4.03 28.19 10.49
C ARG A 309 4.59 29.20 9.50
N GLY A 310 4.71 28.82 8.22
CA GLY A 310 5.12 29.68 7.11
C GLY A 310 3.97 30.37 6.38
N GLY A 311 2.74 30.26 6.88
CA GLY A 311 1.50 30.79 6.28
C GLY A 311 0.68 29.71 5.58
N SER A 312 1.26 29.01 4.61
CA SER A 312 0.65 27.83 3.96
C SER A 312 1.18 26.52 4.57
N PRO A 313 0.41 25.42 4.59
CA PRO A 313 0.91 24.09 4.96
C PRO A 313 2.11 23.66 4.11
N GLN A 314 3.18 23.29 4.79
CA GLN A 314 4.45 22.83 4.22
C GLN A 314 5.03 21.71 5.06
N ILE A 315 5.94 20.92 4.49
CA ILE A 315 6.62 19.86 5.23
C ILE A 315 7.85 20.44 5.91
N TYR A 316 7.97 20.13 7.20
CA TYR A 316 9.11 20.40 8.05
C TYR A 316 9.68 19.10 8.58
N ARG A 317 10.93 19.13 9.02
CA ARG A 317 11.55 18.06 9.80
C ARG A 317 12.10 18.60 11.11
N GLN A 318 12.10 17.78 12.15
CA GLN A 318 12.71 18.10 13.44
C GLN A 318 13.46 16.87 13.96
N MET A 319 14.66 17.09 14.49
CA MET A 319 15.45 16.02 15.08
C MET A 319 14.85 15.58 16.42
N VAL A 320 14.80 14.28 16.69
CA VAL A 320 14.38 13.72 17.97
C VAL A 320 15.30 14.20 19.09
N GLY A 321 14.76 15.00 20.01
CA GLY A 321 15.50 15.61 21.11
C GLY A 321 15.93 17.07 20.88
N SER A 322 15.73 17.60 19.67
CA SER A 322 15.88 19.03 19.36
C SER A 322 14.52 19.73 19.43
N ASP A 323 14.52 21.04 19.70
CA ASP A 323 13.34 21.92 19.57
C ASP A 323 13.36 22.74 18.25
N GLN A 324 14.40 22.59 17.43
CA GLN A 324 14.54 23.30 16.15
C GLN A 324 13.99 22.46 15.00
N ALA A 325 13.10 23.06 14.24
CA ALA A 325 12.48 22.45 13.08
C ALA A 325 12.81 23.22 11.80
N GLU A 326 13.13 22.48 10.75
CA GLU A 326 13.63 22.97 9.47
C GLU A 326 12.59 22.70 8.38
N ARG A 327 12.38 23.67 7.48
CA ARG A 327 11.48 23.50 6.34
C ARG A 327 12.16 22.60 5.30
N VAL A 328 11.39 21.68 4.71
CA VAL A 328 11.86 20.74 3.68
C VAL A 328 11.36 21.14 2.30
N THR A 329 10.09 21.55 2.16
CA THR A 329 9.49 21.87 0.86
C THR A 329 9.44 23.36 0.59
N PHE A 330 10.01 23.83 -0.52
CA PHE A 330 10.07 25.28 -0.87
C PHE A 330 9.34 25.63 -2.17
N ASP A 331 9.35 24.73 -3.15
CA ASP A 331 8.91 25.01 -4.53
C ASP A 331 7.42 24.68 -4.79
N SER A 332 6.61 24.66 -3.74
CA SER A 332 5.16 24.51 -3.84
C SER A 332 4.48 25.47 -2.87
N GLY A 333 3.32 26.01 -3.27
CA GLY A 333 2.47 26.82 -2.37
C GLY A 333 1.74 26.00 -1.31
N TYR A 334 1.84 24.67 -1.35
CA TYR A 334 1.18 23.73 -0.43
C TYR A 334 1.87 22.37 -0.47
N ALA A 335 2.24 21.81 0.68
CA ALA A 335 2.80 20.47 0.77
C ALA A 335 2.38 19.80 2.09
N VAL A 336 1.78 18.61 2.00
CA VAL A 336 1.19 17.88 3.14
C VAL A 336 1.36 16.36 3.01
N SER A 337 0.98 15.63 4.06
CA SER A 337 0.98 14.16 4.13
C SER A 337 2.33 13.52 3.74
N PRO A 338 3.43 13.83 4.47
CA PRO A 338 4.74 13.29 4.18
C PRO A 338 4.80 11.76 4.35
N SER A 339 5.47 11.08 3.42
CA SER A 339 5.84 9.66 3.51
C SER A 339 7.31 9.50 3.11
N ILE A 340 8.12 8.84 3.93
CA ILE A 340 9.54 8.60 3.68
C ILE A 340 9.72 7.18 3.14
N ASP A 341 10.56 7.02 2.10
CA ASP A 341 10.85 5.69 1.54
C ASP A 341 11.71 4.83 2.47
N ALA A 342 11.77 3.52 2.22
CA ALA A 342 12.50 2.58 3.07
C ALA A 342 14.02 2.80 3.12
N LYS A 343 14.57 3.60 2.19
CA LYS A 343 16.00 3.97 2.16
C LYS A 343 16.28 5.30 2.86
N GLY A 344 15.24 6.08 3.19
CA GLY A 344 15.37 7.42 3.75
C GLY A 344 15.88 8.46 2.76
N THR A 345 15.84 8.16 1.46
CA THR A 345 16.37 8.99 0.38
C THR A 345 15.29 9.83 -0.29
N ASN A 346 14.05 9.36 -0.31
CA ASN A 346 12.95 10.05 -0.98
C ASN A 346 11.80 10.39 -0.03
N LEU A 347 11.15 11.52 -0.31
CA LEU A 347 9.93 11.98 0.34
C LEU A 347 8.80 12.06 -0.69
N ALA A 348 7.74 11.28 -0.48
CA ALA A 348 6.47 11.45 -1.17
C ALA A 348 5.55 12.37 -0.36
N TYR A 349 4.80 13.22 -1.06
CA TYR A 349 3.89 14.17 -0.44
C TYR A 349 2.83 14.64 -1.42
N VAL A 350 1.73 15.20 -0.90
CA VAL A 350 0.73 15.89 -1.72
C VAL A 350 1.16 17.34 -1.89
N SER A 351 1.33 17.78 -3.14
CA SER A 351 1.59 19.17 -3.49
C SER A 351 0.41 19.77 -4.25
N ARG A 352 0.31 21.10 -4.25
CA ARG A 352 -0.69 21.81 -5.08
C ARG A 352 -0.05 22.29 -6.37
N ASP A 353 -0.55 21.78 -7.50
CA ASP A 353 -0.15 22.22 -8.83
C ASP A 353 -1.37 22.70 -9.62
N SER A 354 -1.35 23.96 -10.06
CA SER A 354 -2.38 24.53 -10.94
C SER A 354 -3.82 24.31 -10.44
N GLY A 355 -4.01 24.33 -9.11
CA GLY A 355 -5.31 24.11 -8.47
C GLY A 355 -5.65 22.65 -8.16
N ARG A 356 -4.84 21.69 -8.60
CA ARG A 356 -4.96 20.25 -8.32
C ARG A 356 -4.09 19.84 -7.13
N TYR A 357 -4.47 18.77 -6.45
CA TYR A 357 -3.69 18.13 -5.38
C TYR A 357 -3.09 16.85 -5.93
N ARG A 358 -1.76 16.79 -5.99
CA ARG A 358 -1.05 15.73 -6.71
C ARG A 358 0.11 15.17 -5.90
N VAL A 359 0.40 13.88 -6.10
CA VAL A 359 1.56 13.24 -5.47
C VAL A 359 2.84 13.71 -6.15
N SER A 360 3.75 14.23 -5.34
CA SER A 360 5.12 14.57 -5.71
C SER A 360 6.10 13.68 -4.98
N VAL A 361 7.25 13.44 -5.60
CA VAL A 361 8.40 12.76 -4.98
C VAL A 361 9.58 13.72 -5.01
N MET A 362 10.26 13.86 -3.88
CA MET A 362 11.46 14.68 -3.71
C MET A 362 12.64 13.80 -3.29
N ASP A 363 13.78 14.00 -3.93
CA ASP A 363 15.07 13.52 -3.44
C ASP A 363 15.52 14.40 -2.26
N LEU A 364 15.73 13.79 -1.09
CA LEU A 364 16.04 14.51 0.15
C LEU A 364 17.47 15.06 0.20
N GLN A 365 18.36 14.62 -0.70
CA GLN A 365 19.73 15.10 -0.77
C GLN A 365 19.84 16.35 -1.65
N SER A 366 19.26 16.32 -2.85
CA SER A 366 19.31 17.42 -3.81
C SER A 366 18.19 18.45 -3.60
N GLY A 367 17.05 18.02 -3.05
CA GLY A 367 15.82 18.82 -2.98
C GLY A 367 15.05 18.86 -4.31
N GLU A 368 15.55 18.20 -5.36
CA GLU A 368 14.82 18.08 -6.62
C GLU A 368 13.54 17.27 -6.42
N HIS A 369 12.47 17.68 -7.09
CA HIS A 369 11.18 17.02 -6.98
C HIS A 369 10.48 16.94 -8.33
N MET A 370 9.57 15.96 -8.44
CA MET A 370 8.73 15.79 -9.62
C MET A 370 7.32 15.34 -9.23
N LEU A 371 6.36 15.69 -10.08
CA LEU A 371 5.01 15.16 -10.01
C LEU A 371 4.99 13.74 -10.57
N VAL A 372 4.49 12.79 -9.79
CA VAL A 372 4.43 11.37 -10.20
C VAL A 372 3.02 10.90 -10.50
N SER A 373 1.98 11.56 -9.95
CA SER A 373 0.59 11.24 -10.26
C SER A 373 0.03 12.06 -11.44
N ARG A 374 -1.05 11.55 -12.04
CA ARG A 374 -1.72 12.15 -13.21
C ARG A 374 -3.18 12.55 -12.94
N THR A 375 -3.60 12.46 -11.69
CA THR A 375 -4.96 12.69 -11.21
C THR A 375 -5.05 14.04 -10.47
N ASP A 376 -6.26 14.42 -10.05
CA ASP A 376 -6.54 15.81 -9.65
C ASP A 376 -6.71 16.03 -8.13
N PHE A 377 -7.12 14.99 -7.39
CA PHE A 377 -7.51 15.06 -5.98
C PHE A 377 -6.82 13.95 -5.19
N ASP A 378 -5.48 13.97 -5.21
CA ASP A 378 -4.68 12.93 -4.59
C ASP A 378 -4.46 13.19 -3.11
N GLU A 379 -4.55 12.12 -2.32
CA GLU A 379 -4.36 12.17 -0.87
C GLU A 379 -3.59 10.96 -0.34
N SER A 380 -2.98 11.15 0.85
CA SER A 380 -2.34 10.09 1.65
C SER A 380 -1.38 9.18 0.88
N PRO A 381 -0.31 9.72 0.26
CA PRO A 381 0.69 8.90 -0.41
C PRO A 381 1.46 8.03 0.60
N SER A 382 1.75 6.79 0.23
CA SER A 382 2.55 5.85 1.02
C SER A 382 3.46 5.03 0.12
N PHE A 383 4.76 5.00 0.42
CA PHE A 383 5.73 4.17 -0.30
C PHE A 383 5.50 2.67 -0.07
N SER A 384 5.76 1.87 -1.11
CA SER A 384 5.95 0.42 -1.01
C SER A 384 7.19 0.09 -0.16
N PRO A 385 7.33 -1.14 0.38
CA PRO A 385 8.44 -1.52 1.26
C PRO A 385 9.84 -1.40 0.67
N ASN A 386 9.96 -1.44 -0.66
CA ASN A 386 11.23 -1.22 -1.36
C ASN A 386 11.38 0.22 -1.92
N GLY A 387 10.39 1.09 -1.71
CA GLY A 387 10.40 2.48 -2.16
C GLY A 387 10.27 2.67 -3.66
N ARG A 388 9.80 1.66 -4.43
CA ARG A 388 9.68 1.75 -5.90
C ARG A 388 8.31 2.19 -6.39
N MET A 389 7.28 1.97 -5.57
CA MET A 389 5.90 2.34 -5.86
C MET A 389 5.35 3.21 -4.75
N ILE A 390 4.34 4.02 -5.08
CA ILE A 390 3.57 4.82 -4.13
C ILE A 390 2.11 4.46 -4.32
N ILE A 391 1.41 4.15 -3.24
CA ILE A 391 -0.06 4.08 -3.21
C ILE A 391 -0.62 5.40 -2.70
N TYR A 392 -1.73 5.86 -3.26
CA TYR A 392 -2.47 7.04 -2.84
C TYR A 392 -3.96 6.86 -3.14
N ALA A 393 -4.82 7.63 -2.48
CA ALA A 393 -6.23 7.72 -2.85
C ALA A 393 -6.44 8.90 -3.80
N THR A 394 -7.42 8.76 -4.69
CA THR A 394 -7.81 9.79 -5.65
C THR A 394 -9.28 9.61 -6.04
N GLU A 395 -9.81 10.51 -6.86
CA GLU A 395 -11.19 10.43 -7.32
C GLU A 395 -11.31 9.93 -8.77
N ARG A 396 -12.24 9.02 -9.00
CA ARG A 396 -12.75 8.64 -10.33
C ARG A 396 -14.27 8.71 -10.31
N ASP A 397 -14.87 9.46 -11.22
CA ASP A 397 -16.32 9.67 -11.28
C ASP A 397 -16.93 10.16 -9.96
N LYS A 398 -16.21 11.07 -9.26
CA LYS A 398 -16.56 11.64 -7.93
C LYS A 398 -16.62 10.60 -6.80
N ARG A 399 -15.85 9.53 -6.94
CA ARG A 399 -15.76 8.46 -5.97
C ARG A 399 -14.30 8.14 -5.71
N GLY A 400 -13.95 8.01 -4.44
CA GLY A 400 -12.61 7.65 -4.01
C GLY A 400 -12.26 6.24 -4.43
N VAL A 401 -11.07 6.12 -5.00
CA VAL A 401 -10.44 4.90 -5.48
C VAL A 401 -8.98 4.94 -5.07
N LEU A 402 -8.32 3.77 -5.10
CA LEU A 402 -6.88 3.70 -4.91
C LEU A 402 -6.18 3.83 -6.24
N ALA A 403 -4.99 4.39 -6.23
CA ALA A 403 -4.08 4.43 -7.36
C ALA A 403 -2.66 4.16 -6.91
N THR A 404 -1.84 3.66 -7.83
CA THR A 404 -0.40 3.55 -7.64
C THR A 404 0.36 4.27 -8.73
N ALA A 405 1.52 4.79 -8.40
CA ALA A 405 2.50 5.32 -9.34
C ALA A 405 3.90 4.75 -9.02
N SER A 406 4.71 4.50 -10.04
CA SER A 406 6.15 4.34 -9.84
C SER A 406 6.77 5.67 -9.40
N VAL A 407 7.88 5.59 -8.66
CA VAL A 407 8.58 6.80 -8.16
C VAL A 407 9.11 7.72 -9.25
N ASP A 408 9.28 7.22 -10.47
CA ASP A 408 9.66 8.00 -11.65
C ASP A 408 8.45 8.49 -12.47
N GLY A 409 7.22 8.19 -12.04
CA GLY A 409 5.98 8.61 -12.71
C GLY A 409 5.76 7.99 -14.10
N THR A 410 6.42 6.88 -14.43
CA THR A 410 6.28 6.22 -15.74
C THR A 410 5.15 5.19 -15.78
N VAL A 411 4.89 4.51 -14.65
CA VAL A 411 3.90 3.45 -14.52
C VAL A 411 2.83 3.88 -13.54
N HIS A 412 1.57 3.71 -13.92
CA HIS A 412 0.41 4.02 -13.10
C HIS A 412 -0.54 2.85 -13.07
N ALA A 413 -1.23 2.66 -11.96
CA ALA A 413 -2.38 1.76 -11.92
C ALA A 413 -3.54 2.38 -11.15
N MET A 414 -4.75 2.12 -11.60
CA MET A 414 -5.98 2.44 -10.89
C MET A 414 -6.54 1.17 -10.26
N LEU A 415 -6.79 1.20 -8.97
CA LEU A 415 -7.29 0.08 -8.16
C LEU A 415 -8.73 0.41 -7.72
N SER A 416 -9.70 -0.05 -8.51
CA SER A 416 -11.12 0.22 -8.29
C SER A 416 -11.77 -0.95 -7.56
N GLY A 417 -12.36 -0.71 -6.39
CA GLY A 417 -13.01 -1.74 -5.58
C GLY A 417 -14.53 -1.88 -5.78
N PRO A 418 -15.17 -2.84 -5.08
CA PRO A 418 -16.64 -2.89 -4.97
C PRO A 418 -17.20 -1.59 -4.34
N ALA A 419 -18.53 -1.42 -4.35
CA ALA A 419 -19.25 -0.23 -3.86
C ALA A 419 -18.66 0.43 -2.57
N GLY A 420 -18.64 1.77 -2.52
CA GLY A 420 -18.05 2.57 -1.44
C GLY A 420 -16.94 3.54 -1.86
N ASP A 421 -16.72 4.56 -1.06
CA ASP A 421 -15.74 5.62 -1.27
C ASP A 421 -14.44 5.26 -0.53
N ILE A 422 -13.37 4.94 -1.27
CA ILE A 422 -12.10 4.48 -0.71
C ILE A 422 -11.16 5.67 -0.47
N ARG A 423 -10.57 5.72 0.71
CA ARG A 423 -9.76 6.85 1.18
C ARG A 423 -8.55 6.39 2.01
N GLU A 424 -7.60 7.30 2.15
CA GLU A 424 -6.48 7.24 3.10
C GLU A 424 -5.72 5.90 3.16
N PRO A 425 -5.12 5.44 2.05
CA PRO A 425 -4.33 4.21 2.06
C PRO A 425 -3.03 4.35 2.82
N THR A 426 -2.52 3.20 3.28
CA THR A 426 -1.14 3.06 3.75
C THR A 426 -0.60 1.69 3.31
N TRP A 427 0.64 1.68 2.83
CA TRP A 427 1.34 0.47 2.41
C TRP A 427 2.11 -0.09 3.61
N GLY A 428 1.83 -1.35 3.97
CA GLY A 428 2.49 -2.05 5.06
C GLY A 428 3.84 -2.62 4.68
N PRO A 429 4.66 -3.02 5.67
CA PRO A 429 5.98 -3.60 5.44
C PRO A 429 5.89 -4.97 4.76
N LEU A 430 7.04 -5.52 4.36
CA LEU A 430 7.14 -6.92 3.96
C LEU A 430 6.79 -7.82 5.14
N ILE A 431 6.05 -8.88 4.86
CA ILE A 431 5.67 -9.87 5.87
C ILE A 431 6.78 -10.91 5.95
N THR A 432 7.52 -10.89 7.06
CA THR A 432 8.75 -11.69 7.23
C THR A 432 8.56 -12.99 8.01
N ASN A 433 7.49 -13.11 8.81
CA ASN A 433 7.20 -14.31 9.60
C ASN A 433 5.84 -14.90 9.16
N TRP A 434 5.87 -16.16 8.75
CA TRP A 434 4.72 -16.92 8.26
C TRP A 434 4.48 -18.16 9.09
#